data_AF-A0A6M1ZES8-F1
#
_entry.id   AF-A0A6M1ZES8-F1
#
_cell.length_a   1.000
_cell.length_b   1.000
_cell.length_c   1.000
_cell.angle_alpha   90.00
_cell.angle_beta   90.00
_cell.angle_gamma   90.00
#
_symmetry.space_group_name_H-M   'P 1'
#
loop_
_entity.id
_entity.type
_entity.pdbx_description
1 polymer ?
#
loop_
_entity_poly.entity_id
_entity_poly.type
_entity_poly.pdbx_seq_one_letter_code
_entity_poly.pdbx_strand_id
1 'polypeptide(L)'
;MSKIIIRDKGTYSFFQGFLEGLYNLADEKRQRSAWVDGDYSSYTDYGEIYMGFADPCEYVLTWSTLSEAQRQSLKKLYEMVDSYDSDKTDDEICNDPEWNKIREYARALYQELKHVKYVP
;
A
#
# COMPACT_ATOMS: atom_id res chain seq x y z
N MET A 1 -3.64 -17.98 -8.73
CA MET A 1 -3.91 -16.56 -8.40
C MET A 1 -5.40 -16.30 -8.50
N SER A 2 -6.04 -15.87 -7.41
CA SER A 2 -7.45 -15.46 -7.43
C SER A 2 -7.58 -14.10 -8.11
N LYS A 3 -8.45 -14.00 -9.13
CA LYS A 3 -8.72 -12.75 -9.83
C LYS A 3 -9.78 -11.95 -9.07
N ILE A 4 -9.48 -10.69 -8.76
CA ILE A 4 -10.45 -9.75 -8.20
C ILE A 4 -11.31 -9.24 -9.35
N ILE A 5 -12.63 -9.38 -9.23
CA ILE A 5 -13.60 -8.92 -10.23
C ILE A 5 -14.44 -7.81 -9.60
N ILE A 6 -14.43 -6.62 -10.20
CA ILE A 6 -15.20 -5.47 -9.75
C ILE A 6 -16.17 -5.08 -10.84
N ARG A 7 -17.44 -4.84 -10.47
CA ARG A 7 -18.51 -4.48 -11.42
C ARG A 7 -18.94 -3.03 -11.36
N ASP A 8 -18.76 -2.39 -10.21
CA ASP A 8 -19.06 -0.97 -10.05
C ASP A 8 -17.85 -0.10 -10.44
N LYS A 9 -18.09 0.96 -11.21
CA LYS A 9 -17.03 1.87 -11.67
C LYS A 9 -16.42 2.67 -10.51
N GLY A 10 -17.23 3.05 -9.52
CA GLY A 10 -16.76 3.75 -8.33
C GLY A 10 -15.83 2.87 -7.50
N THR A 11 -16.25 1.64 -7.20
CA THR A 11 -15.42 0.63 -6.52
C THR A 11 -14.13 0.33 -7.27
N TYR A 12 -14.18 0.25 -8.61
CA TYR A 12 -12.97 0.02 -9.40
C TYR A 12 -11.98 1.19 -9.30
N SER A 13 -12.48 2.42 -9.43
CA SER A 13 -11.67 3.64 -9.30
C SER A 13 -11.06 3.76 -7.91
N PHE A 14 -11.83 3.44 -6.86
CA PHE A 14 -11.35 3.38 -5.48
C PHE A 14 -10.23 2.35 -5.33
N PHE A 15 -10.42 1.15 -5.89
CA PHE A 15 -9.40 0.09 -5.82
C PHE A 15 -8.11 0.48 -6.55
N GLN A 16 -8.19 1.27 -7.64
CA GLN A 16 -7.01 1.80 -8.30
C GLN A 16 -6.24 2.78 -7.40
N GLY A 17 -6.94 3.68 -6.70
CA GLY A 17 -6.31 4.57 -5.72
C GLY A 17 -5.65 3.80 -4.58
N PHE A 18 -6.31 2.76 -4.06
CA PHE A 18 -5.72 1.85 -3.08
C PHE A 18 -4.44 1.17 -3.61
N LEU A 19 -4.44 0.69 -4.86
CA LEU A 19 -3.26 0.08 -5.48
C LEU A 19 -2.11 1.08 -5.66
N GLU A 20 -2.41 2.36 -5.88
CA GLU A 20 -1.40 3.42 -5.93
C GLU A 20 -0.77 3.66 -4.56
N GLY A 21 -1.57 3.74 -3.49
CA GLY A 21 -1.05 3.80 -2.11
C GLY A 21 -0.15 2.61 -1.77
N LEU A 22 -0.60 1.40 -2.11
CA LEU A 22 0.19 0.18 -1.92
C LEU A 22 1.48 0.18 -2.76
N TYR A 23 1.45 0.73 -3.98
CA TYR A 23 2.64 0.89 -4.81
C TYR A 23 3.64 1.87 -4.18
N ASN A 24 3.17 3.01 -3.69
CA ASN A 24 4.00 4.01 -3.03
C ASN A 24 4.66 3.47 -1.76
N LEU A 25 3.93 2.65 -0.97
CA LEU A 25 4.47 1.94 0.17
C LEU A 25 5.61 0.97 -0.23
N ALA A 26 5.54 0.37 -1.42
CA ALA A 26 6.52 -0.60 -1.91
C ALA A 26 7.75 0.02 -2.64
N ASP A 27 7.69 1.30 -3.03
CA ASP A 27 8.68 1.94 -3.89
C ASP A 27 9.72 2.74 -3.07
N GLU A 28 10.81 2.07 -2.71
CA GLU A 28 11.95 2.70 -2.01
C GLU A 28 12.52 3.89 -2.77
N LYS A 29 12.61 3.81 -4.10
CA LYS A 29 13.24 4.87 -4.88
C LYS A 29 12.41 6.14 -4.81
N ARG A 30 11.08 5.99 -4.93
CA ARG A 30 10.14 7.11 -4.82
C ARG A 30 10.17 7.72 -3.42
N GLN A 31 10.17 6.88 -2.38
CA GLN A 31 10.30 7.31 -0.99
C GLN A 31 11.58 8.11 -0.78
N ARG A 32 12.76 7.59 -1.16
CA ARG A 32 14.02 8.33 -1.02
C ARG A 32 14.02 9.66 -1.78
N SER A 33 13.50 9.67 -3.01
CA SER A 33 13.42 10.90 -3.81
C SER A 33 12.56 11.97 -3.14
N ALA A 34 11.44 11.59 -2.54
CA ALA A 34 10.55 12.55 -1.87
C ALA A 34 11.08 12.95 -0.50
N TRP A 35 11.51 11.98 0.31
CA TRP A 35 11.83 12.13 1.72
C TRP A 35 13.22 12.68 1.98
N VAL A 36 14.20 12.26 1.18
CA VAL A 36 15.62 12.60 1.37
C VAL A 36 16.06 13.68 0.40
N ASP A 37 15.70 13.54 -0.89
CA ASP A 37 16.14 14.48 -1.92
C ASP A 37 15.24 15.73 -2.02
N GLY A 38 14.09 15.73 -1.32
CA GLY A 38 13.15 16.85 -1.26
C GLY A 38 12.38 17.08 -2.56
N ASP A 39 12.33 16.09 -3.47
CA ASP A 39 11.53 16.14 -4.69
C ASP A 39 10.09 15.70 -4.41
N TYR A 40 9.29 16.62 -3.86
CA TYR A 40 7.87 16.43 -3.59
C TYR A 40 6.97 16.61 -4.82
N SER A 41 7.50 16.47 -6.04
CA SER A 41 6.68 16.51 -7.26
C SER A 41 5.53 15.49 -7.25
N SER A 42 5.66 14.45 -6.43
CA SER A 42 4.55 13.67 -5.89
C SER A 42 4.58 13.72 -4.37
N TYR A 43 3.60 14.39 -3.75
CA TYR A 43 3.29 14.32 -2.32
C TYR A 43 3.54 12.92 -1.75
N THR A 44 4.53 12.78 -0.87
CA THR A 44 4.72 11.60 -0.05
C THR A 44 5.78 11.95 0.99
N ASP A 45 5.43 12.38 2.19
CA ASP A 45 6.24 12.08 3.40
C ASP A 45 5.79 10.72 3.98
N TYR A 46 6.40 10.27 5.08
CA TYR A 46 5.99 9.02 5.74
C TYR A 46 4.48 9.01 6.10
N GLY A 47 3.97 10.12 6.65
CA GLY A 47 2.59 10.25 7.08
C GLY A 47 1.61 10.18 5.91
N GLU A 48 1.93 10.80 4.78
CA GLU A 48 1.13 10.72 3.56
C GLU A 48 1.12 9.31 2.95
N ILE A 49 2.24 8.59 2.98
CA ILE A 49 2.27 7.17 2.54
C ILE A 49 1.43 6.30 3.48
N TYR A 50 1.54 6.52 4.79
CA TYR A 50 0.72 5.82 5.78
C TYR A 50 -0.77 6.05 5.49
N MET A 51 -1.23 7.30 5.44
CA MET A 51 -2.65 7.63 5.20
C MET A 51 -3.13 7.13 3.83
N GLY A 52 -2.31 7.29 2.78
CA GLY A 52 -2.63 6.84 1.42
C GLY A 52 -2.81 5.34 1.28
N PHE A 53 -2.28 4.54 2.22
CA PHE A 53 -2.46 3.10 2.28
C PHE A 53 -3.49 2.68 3.34
N ALA A 54 -3.35 3.14 4.59
CA ALA A 54 -4.11 2.66 5.75
C ALA A 54 -5.62 2.93 5.61
N ASP A 55 -6.01 4.18 5.33
CA ASP A 55 -7.41 4.59 5.19
C ASP A 55 -8.16 3.75 4.12
N PRO A 56 -7.66 3.62 2.88
CA PRO A 56 -8.35 2.80 1.90
C PRO A 56 -8.22 1.29 2.20
N CYS A 57 -7.17 0.86 2.89
CA CYS A 57 -6.97 -0.55 3.26
C CYS A 57 -8.08 -1.05 4.20
N GLU A 58 -8.47 -0.26 5.22
CA GLU A 58 -9.57 -0.61 6.11
C GLU A 58 -10.87 -0.90 5.34
N TYR A 59 -11.17 -0.07 4.34
CA TYR A 59 -12.36 -0.25 3.50
C TYR A 59 -12.25 -1.48 2.62
N VAL A 60 -11.12 -1.66 1.93
CA VAL A 60 -10.88 -2.82 1.04
C VAL A 60 -10.93 -4.15 1.80
N LEU A 61 -10.46 -4.17 3.07
CA LEU A 61 -10.52 -5.35 3.94
C LEU A 61 -11.96 -5.83 4.21
N THR A 62 -12.97 -4.98 4.04
CA THR A 62 -14.38 -5.36 4.21
C THR A 62 -14.97 -6.04 2.96
N TRP A 63 -14.30 -5.97 1.81
CA TRP A 63 -14.89 -6.40 0.55
C TRP A 63 -14.97 -7.92 0.45
N SER A 64 -16.11 -8.43 -0.04
CA SER A 64 -16.31 -9.87 -0.28
C SER A 64 -15.56 -10.39 -1.51
N THR A 65 -15.02 -9.49 -2.36
CA THR A 65 -14.29 -9.84 -3.58
C THR A 65 -12.88 -10.35 -3.32
N LEU A 66 -12.31 -10.10 -2.13
CA LEU A 66 -11.03 -10.66 -1.72
C LEU A 66 -11.22 -12.11 -1.29
N SER A 67 -10.36 -12.99 -1.80
CA SER A 67 -10.21 -14.33 -1.22
C SER A 67 -9.70 -14.24 0.22
N GLU A 68 -9.92 -15.29 1.00
CA GLU A 68 -9.44 -15.33 2.39
C GLU A 68 -7.92 -15.12 2.47
N ALA A 69 -7.15 -15.75 1.58
CA ALA A 69 -5.70 -15.56 1.53
C ALA A 69 -5.31 -14.10 1.25
N GLN A 70 -5.96 -13.44 0.30
CA GLN A 70 -5.73 -12.01 -0.01
C GLN A 70 -6.08 -11.12 1.17
N ARG A 71 -7.21 -11.40 1.85
CA ARG A 71 -7.65 -10.66 3.03
C ARG A 71 -6.66 -10.81 4.18
N GLN A 72 -6.19 -12.02 4.44
CA GLN A 72 -5.19 -12.28 5.49
C GLN A 72 -3.85 -11.60 5.19
N SER A 73 -3.37 -11.68 3.94
CA SER A 73 -2.14 -10.98 3.56
C SER A 73 -2.28 -9.46 3.67
N LEU A 74 -3.41 -8.90 3.21
CA LEU A 74 -3.66 -7.47 3.32
C LEU A 74 -3.78 -7.02 4.79
N LYS A 75 -4.48 -7.79 5.62
CA LYS A 75 -4.62 -7.54 7.04
C LYS A 75 -3.25 -7.56 7.74
N LYS A 76 -2.40 -8.53 7.40
CA LYS A 76 -1.04 -8.59 7.93
C LYS A 76 -0.21 -7.37 7.54
N LEU A 77 -0.29 -6.91 6.29
CA LEU A 77 0.40 -5.68 5.88
C LEU A 77 -0.11 -4.46 6.65
N TYR A 78 -1.44 -4.35 6.81
CA TYR A 78 -2.06 -3.29 7.61
C TYR A 78 -1.51 -3.28 9.03
N GLU A 79 -1.53 -4.43 9.73
CA GLU A 79 -1.01 -4.55 11.09
C GLU A 79 0.48 -4.20 11.18
N MET A 80 1.30 -4.59 10.19
CA MET A 80 2.72 -4.23 10.16
C MET A 80 2.93 -2.72 10.03
N VAL A 81 2.17 -2.05 9.17
CA VAL A 81 2.23 -0.59 8.97
C VAL A 81 1.71 0.15 10.19
N ASP A 82 0.57 -0.28 10.74
CA ASP A 82 -0.05 0.32 11.94
C ASP A 82 0.82 0.17 13.19
N SER A 83 1.55 -0.95 13.30
CA SER A 83 2.51 -1.16 14.39
C SER A 83 3.84 -0.42 14.22
N TYR A 84 4.11 0.13 13.03
CA TYR A 84 5.35 0.83 12.77
C TYR A 84 5.28 2.25 13.35
N ASP A 85 5.59 2.33 14.65
CA ASP A 85 5.75 3.60 15.36
C ASP A 85 7.18 4.11 15.17
N SER A 86 7.33 5.31 14.63
CA SER A 86 8.63 5.85 14.25
C SER A 86 8.80 7.29 14.72
N ASP A 87 9.62 7.46 15.75
CA ASP A 87 10.26 8.74 16.09
C ASP A 87 11.48 9.05 15.19
N LYS A 88 11.72 8.22 14.15
CA LYS A 88 12.88 8.35 13.26
C LYS A 88 12.62 9.38 12.16
N THR A 89 13.69 9.97 11.67
CA THR A 89 13.68 10.81 10.47
C THR A 89 13.43 9.97 9.22
N ASP A 90 12.97 10.64 8.16
CA ASP A 90 12.75 10.10 6.83
C ASP A 90 13.90 9.25 6.25
N ASP A 91 15.16 9.70 6.41
CA ASP A 91 16.33 8.93 5.97
C ASP A 91 16.59 7.70 6.86
N GLU A 92 16.37 7.82 8.17
CA GLU A 92 16.47 6.68 9.09
C GLU A 92 15.42 5.62 8.78
N ILE A 93 14.17 6.02 8.46
CA ILE A 93 13.11 5.11 8.01
C ILE A 93 13.51 4.40 6.72
N CYS A 94 14.08 5.12 5.75
CA CYS A 94 14.53 4.52 4.47
C CYS A 94 15.56 3.40 4.65
N ASN A 95 16.33 3.43 5.74
CA ASN A 95 17.37 2.46 6.06
C ASN A 95 16.94 1.47 7.16
N ASP A 96 15.73 1.60 7.71
CA ASP A 96 15.22 0.77 8.80
C ASP A 96 14.93 -0.67 8.32
N PRO A 97 15.53 -1.70 8.92
CA PRO A 97 15.23 -3.10 8.60
C PRO A 97 13.75 -3.50 8.75
N GLU A 98 13.02 -2.88 9.66
CA GLU A 98 11.59 -3.13 9.85
C GLU A 98 10.76 -2.53 8.73
N TRP A 99 11.03 -1.26 8.37
CA TRP A 99 10.42 -0.63 7.20
C TRP A 99 10.73 -1.41 5.92
N ASN A 100 11.97 -1.86 5.75
CA ASN A 100 12.36 -2.70 4.62
C ASN A 100 11.50 -3.96 4.47
N LYS A 101 11.20 -4.65 5.59
CA LYS A 101 10.30 -5.82 5.58
C LYS A 101 8.88 -5.43 5.15
N ILE A 102 8.37 -4.29 5.63
CA ILE A 102 7.07 -3.75 5.21
C ILE A 102 7.05 -3.52 3.70
N ARG A 103 8.08 -2.86 3.15
CA ARG A 103 8.18 -2.57 1.71
C ARG A 103 8.24 -3.83 0.86
N GLU A 104 9.02 -4.82 1.27
CA GLU A 104 9.11 -6.11 0.56
C GLU A 104 7.77 -6.85 0.59
N TYR A 105 7.09 -6.84 1.73
CA TYR A 105 5.77 -7.45 1.87
C TYR A 105 4.73 -6.74 1.00
N ALA A 106 4.70 -5.40 1.03
CA ALA A 106 3.86 -4.56 0.20
C ALA A 106 4.09 -4.82 -1.29
N ARG A 107 5.35 -4.94 -1.71
CA ARG A 107 5.72 -5.25 -3.10
C ARG A 107 5.15 -6.58 -3.55
N ALA A 108 5.30 -7.63 -2.73
CA ALA A 108 4.76 -8.96 -3.05
C ALA A 108 3.23 -8.92 -3.18
N LEU A 109 2.55 -8.26 -2.23
CA LEU A 109 1.10 -8.13 -2.23
C LEU A 109 0.60 -7.31 -3.42
N TYR A 110 1.29 -6.23 -3.79
CA TYR A 110 0.97 -5.45 -4.99
C TYR A 110 0.98 -6.32 -6.25
N GLN A 111 2.00 -7.18 -6.43
CA GLN A 111 2.06 -8.08 -7.58
C GLN A 111 0.88 -9.07 -7.61
N GLU A 112 0.38 -9.48 -6.45
CA GLU A 112 -0.80 -10.34 -6.34
C GLU A 112 -2.11 -9.59 -6.68
N LEU A 113 -2.28 -8.38 -6.15
CA LEU A 113 -3.54 -7.63 -6.22
C LEU A 113 -3.72 -6.81 -7.50
N LYS A 114 -2.63 -6.44 -8.20
CA LYS A 114 -2.69 -5.58 -9.40
C LYS A 114 -3.48 -6.19 -10.57
N HIS A 115 -3.74 -7.49 -10.54
CA HIS A 115 -4.48 -8.21 -11.57
C HIS A 115 -6.01 -8.17 -11.37
N VAL A 116 -6.55 -6.97 -11.16
CA VAL A 116 -7.99 -6.71 -11.04
C VAL A 116 -8.65 -6.60 -12.42
N LYS A 117 -9.85 -7.16 -12.57
CA LYS A 117 -10.67 -7.06 -13.79
C LYS A 117 -11.93 -6.25 -13.51
N TYR A 118 -12.09 -5.15 -14.23
CA TYR A 118 -13.37 -4.45 -14.31
C TYR A 118 -14.30 -5.14 -15.31
N VAL A 119 -15.54 -5.42 -14.90
CA VAL A 119 -16.59 -6.01 -15.74
C VAL A 119 -17.88 -5.21 -15.53
N PRO A 120 -18.23 -4.29 -16.44
CA PRO A 120 -19.46 -3.49 -16.33
C PRO A 120 -20.73 -4.34 -16.40
#